data_AF-A0A3B8ZB15-F1
#
_entry.id   AF-A0A3B8ZB15-F1
#
_cell.length_a   1.000
_cell.length_b   1.000
_cell.length_c   1.000
_cell.angle_alpha   90.00
_cell.angle_beta   90.00
_cell.angle_gamma   90.00
#
_symmetry.space_group_name_H-M   'P 1'
#
loop_
_entity.id
_entity.type
_entity.pdbx_description
1 polymer ?
#
loop_
_entity_poly.entity_id
_entity_poly.type
_entity_poly.pdbx_seq_one_letter_code
_entity_poly.pdbx_strand_id
1 'polypeptide(L)'
;MTIADPEGRAFEQTAWLMRQLDLIITPDNALAHLAGGLGVPTWILLGRVPDWRWQITGQDCHWYPTARLFRQPSHGDWNSVFQEVAVQLSQFSS
;
A
#
# COMPACT_ATOMS: atom_id res chain seq x y z
N MET A 1 -6.06 13.74 24.05
CA MET A 1 -6.17 12.27 23.88
C MET A 1 -4.77 11.76 23.64
N THR A 2 -4.11 11.25 24.67
CA THR A 2 -2.76 10.68 24.56
C THR A 2 -2.94 9.20 24.22
N ILE A 3 -2.52 8.76 23.05
CA ILE A 3 -2.41 7.32 22.77
C ILE A 3 -1.13 6.86 23.46
N ALA A 4 -1.22 6.64 24.77
CA ALA A 4 -0.20 5.90 25.48
C ALA A 4 -0.35 4.42 25.08
N ASP A 5 0.74 3.82 24.60
CA ASP A 5 0.86 2.37 24.38
C ASP A 5 1.76 1.78 25.48
N PRO A 6 1.28 1.69 26.73
CA PRO A 6 2.09 1.24 27.86
C PRO A 6 2.52 -0.23 27.73
N GLU A 7 1.86 -1.00 26.88
CA GLU A 7 2.16 -2.41 26.62
C GLU A 7 3.06 -2.62 25.40
N GLY A 8 3.30 -1.58 24.59
CA GLY A 8 4.14 -1.66 23.38
C GLY A 8 3.55 -2.50 22.25
N ARG A 9 2.21 -2.64 22.18
CA ARG A 9 1.52 -3.55 21.25
C ARG A 9 0.93 -2.88 20.03
N ALA A 10 1.10 -1.57 19.85
CA ALA A 10 0.50 -0.84 18.73
C ALA A 10 0.87 -1.43 17.36
N PHE A 11 2.10 -1.93 17.21
CA PHE A 11 2.55 -2.57 15.97
C PHE A 11 1.82 -3.90 15.68
N GLU A 12 1.69 -4.76 16.69
CA GLU A 12 0.96 -6.03 16.60
C GLU A 12 -0.54 -5.81 16.36
N GLN A 13 -1.13 -4.83 17.05
CA GLN A 13 -2.53 -4.46 16.86
C GLN A 13 -2.80 -3.95 15.45
N THR A 14 -1.87 -3.15 14.89
CA THR A 14 -1.95 -2.71 13.49
C THR A 14 -1.90 -3.90 12.54
N ALA A 15 -0.96 -4.83 12.74
CA ALA A 15 -0.86 -6.05 11.93
C ALA A 15 -2.12 -6.91 12.01
N TRP A 16 -2.72 -7.02 13.20
CA TRP A 16 -3.97 -7.76 13.40
C TRP A 16 -5.14 -7.10 12.66
N LEU A 17 -5.29 -5.77 12.75
CA LEU A 17 -6.31 -5.02 12.01
C LEU A 17 -6.14 -5.19 10.50
N MET A 18 -4.91 -5.10 9.99
CA MET A 18 -4.61 -5.29 8.57
C MET A 18 -5.09 -6.64 8.04
N ARG A 19 -4.98 -7.72 8.83
CA ARG A 19 -5.44 -9.06 8.45
C ARG A 19 -6.95 -9.21 8.33
N GLN A 20 -7.72 -8.27 8.87
CA GLN A 20 -9.19 -8.27 8.78
C GLN A 20 -9.70 -7.48 7.56
N LEU A 21 -8.82 -6.81 6.82
CA LEU A 21 -9.19 -6.01 5.66
C LEU A 21 -9.07 -6.83 4.38
N ASP A 22 -9.99 -6.62 3.45
CA ASP A 22 -9.93 -7.21 2.11
C ASP A 22 -8.78 -6.63 1.26
N LEU A 23 -8.47 -5.34 1.48
CA LEU A 23 -7.49 -4.58 0.72
C LEU A 23 -6.92 -3.43 1.55
N ILE A 24 -5.61 -3.21 1.44
CA ILE A 24 -4.92 -2.04 1.99
C ILE A 24 -4.45 -1.14 0.86
N ILE A 25 -4.75 0.17 0.94
CA ILE A 25 -4.28 1.16 -0.04
C ILE A 25 -3.43 2.20 0.73
N THR A 26 -2.16 2.34 0.37
CA THR A 26 -1.20 3.17 1.13
C THR A 26 -0.09 3.73 0.22
N PRO A 27 0.53 4.89 0.54
CA PRO A 27 1.79 5.27 -0.09
C PRO A 27 2.95 4.37 0.38
N ASP A 28 4.13 4.56 -0.22
CA ASP A 28 5.39 3.94 0.21
C ASP A 28 5.77 4.36 1.64
N ASN A 29 5.49 3.48 2.60
CA ASN A 29 5.81 3.65 4.02
C ASN A 29 5.89 2.27 4.71
N ALA A 30 6.17 2.27 6.02
CA ALA A 30 6.29 1.05 6.82
C ALA A 30 5.06 0.13 6.75
N LEU A 31 3.84 0.69 6.57
CA LEU A 31 2.61 -0.09 6.49
C LEU A 31 2.50 -0.86 5.17
N ALA A 32 3.05 -0.33 4.07
CA ALA A 32 3.11 -1.05 2.80
C ALA A 32 3.92 -2.36 2.95
N HIS A 33 5.05 -2.27 3.65
CA HIS A 33 5.92 -3.42 3.93
C HIS A 33 5.29 -4.41 4.92
N LEU A 34 4.64 -3.90 5.97
CA LEU A 34 3.93 -4.75 6.93
C LEU A 34 2.79 -5.50 6.25
N ALA A 35 1.93 -4.81 5.51
CA ALA A 35 0.81 -5.42 4.79
C ALA A 35 1.27 -6.46 3.75
N GLY A 36 2.29 -6.12 2.96
CA GLY A 36 2.89 -7.04 1.99
C GLY A 36 3.54 -8.27 2.64
N GLY A 37 4.25 -8.09 3.75
CA GLY A 37 4.83 -9.19 4.52
C GLY A 37 3.79 -10.08 5.20
N LEU A 38 2.61 -9.53 5.51
CA LEU A 38 1.46 -10.27 6.03
C LEU A 38 0.68 -10.99 4.92
N GLY A 39 0.99 -10.78 3.65
CA GLY A 39 0.28 -11.39 2.52
C GLY A 39 -1.15 -10.86 2.35
N VAL A 40 -1.44 -9.67 2.87
CA VAL A 40 -2.73 -9.00 2.64
C VAL A 40 -2.69 -8.35 1.24
N PRO A 41 -3.77 -8.42 0.44
CA PRO A 41 -3.85 -7.64 -0.80
C PRO A 41 -3.53 -6.16 -0.53
N THR A 42 -2.54 -5.61 -1.25
CA THR A 42 -2.00 -4.27 -0.94
C THR A 42 -1.78 -3.46 -2.21
N TRP A 43 -2.32 -2.25 -2.29
CA TRP A 43 -2.04 -1.30 -3.37
C TRP A 43 -1.14 -0.19 -2.85
N ILE A 44 0.00 -0.01 -3.52
CA ILE A 44 1.05 0.91 -3.13
C ILE A 44 1.12 2.06 -4.13
N LEU A 45 0.89 3.27 -3.64
CA LEU A 45 0.88 4.50 -4.45
C LEU A 45 2.28 5.11 -4.44
N LEU A 46 2.91 5.16 -5.61
CA LEU A 46 4.28 5.59 -5.80
C LEU A 46 4.35 6.93 -6.53
N GLY A 47 5.23 7.81 -6.05
CA GLY A 47 5.60 9.03 -6.76
C GLY A 47 6.32 8.73 -8.09
N ARG A 48 6.52 9.77 -8.91
CA ARG A 48 7.12 9.62 -10.25
C ARG A 48 8.49 8.96 -10.25
N VAL A 49 9.30 9.25 -9.23
CA VAL A 49 10.63 8.66 -8.99
C VAL A 49 10.54 7.88 -7.67
N PRO A 50 10.23 6.58 -7.72
CA PRO A 50 10.13 5.75 -6.52
C PRO A 50 11.51 5.31 -6.02
N ASP A 51 11.56 4.79 -4.80
CA ASP A 51 12.75 4.08 -4.32
C ASP A 51 13.07 2.86 -5.19
N TRP A 52 14.36 2.51 -5.29
CA TRP A 52 14.89 1.44 -6.14
C TRP A 52 14.17 0.10 -5.95
N ARG A 53 13.67 -0.19 -4.74
CA ARG A 53 12.98 -1.45 -4.41
C ARG A 53 11.70 -1.66 -5.20
N TRP A 54 11.11 -0.58 -5.72
CA TRP A 54 9.86 -0.62 -6.47
C TRP A 54 10.07 -0.66 -7.97
N GLN A 55 11.30 -0.65 -8.50
CA GLN A 55 11.57 -0.52 -9.93
C GLN A 55 10.99 0.76 -10.55
N ILE A 56 11.29 1.01 -11.83
CA ILE A 56 10.86 2.23 -12.53
C ILE A 56 9.54 2.03 -13.30
N THR A 57 9.24 0.80 -13.71
CA THR A 57 8.09 0.45 -14.56
C THR A 57 7.35 -0.78 -14.03
N GLY A 58 6.20 -1.10 -14.62
CA GLY A 58 5.38 -2.24 -14.22
C GLY A 58 4.49 -1.97 -13.01
N GLN A 59 3.48 -2.82 -12.84
CA GLN A 59 2.49 -2.73 -11.76
C GLN A 59 2.65 -3.84 -10.71
N ASP A 60 3.51 -4.83 -10.96
CA ASP A 60 3.72 -5.94 -10.03
C ASP A 60 4.84 -5.62 -9.02
N CYS A 61 4.74 -6.18 -7.82
CA CYS A 61 5.77 -6.07 -6.80
C CYS A 61 6.55 -7.38 -6.65
N HIS A 62 7.87 -7.34 -6.86
CA HIS A 62 8.73 -8.54 -6.71
C HIS A 62 8.84 -9.04 -5.27
N TRP A 63 8.71 -8.15 -4.28
CA TRP A 63 8.88 -8.50 -2.86
C TRP A 63 7.59 -9.02 -2.23
N TYR A 64 6.45 -8.53 -2.71
CA TYR A 64 5.14 -8.79 -2.13
C TYR A 64 4.20 -9.24 -3.25
N PRO A 65 4.02 -10.54 -3.48
CA PRO A 65 3.19 -11.05 -4.58
C PRO A 65 1.72 -10.62 -4.52
N THR A 66 1.23 -10.25 -3.32
CA THR A 66 -0.13 -9.72 -3.12
C THR A 66 -0.22 -8.21 -3.31
N ALA A 67 0.91 -7.54 -3.63
CA ALA A 67 0.95 -6.11 -3.80
C ALA A 67 0.92 -5.69 -5.28
N ARG A 68 0.20 -4.60 -5.54
CA ARG A 68 0.13 -3.92 -6.83
C ARG A 68 0.62 -2.48 -6.69
N LEU A 69 1.38 -2.01 -7.66
CA LEU A 69 2.02 -0.69 -7.69
C LEU A 69 1.25 0.25 -8.63
N PHE A 70 0.87 1.41 -8.12
CA PHE A 70 0.27 2.51 -8.87
C PHE A 70 1.28 3.65 -8.92
N ARG A 71 1.55 4.19 -10.11
CA ARG A 71 2.68 5.11 -10.32
C ARG A 71 2.21 6.43 -10.89
N GLN A 72 2.74 7.50 -10.32
CA GLN A 72 2.56 8.83 -10.86
C GLN A 72 3.17 8.93 -12.27
N PRO A 73 2.40 9.32 -13.31
CA PRO A 73 2.93 9.44 -14.67
C PRO A 73 3.85 10.66 -14.84
N SER A 74 3.59 11.73 -14.09
CA SER A 74 4.40 12.95 -14.03
C SER A 74 4.43 13.50 -12.61
N HIS A 75 5.45 14.27 -12.25
CA HIS A 75 5.58 14.81 -10.89
C HIS A 75 4.35 15.68 -10.54
N GLY A 76 3.67 15.33 -9.45
CA GLY A 76 2.49 16.03 -8.96
C GLY A 76 1.14 15.54 -9.52
N ASP A 77 1.13 14.72 -10.57
CA ASP A 77 -0.11 14.17 -11.14
C ASP A 77 -0.66 12.99 -10.33
N TRP A 78 -1.19 13.29 -9.16
CA TRP A 78 -1.91 12.33 -8.32
C TRP A 78 -3.34 12.07 -8.78
N ASN A 79 -3.92 12.98 -9.59
CA ASN A 79 -5.26 12.81 -10.12
C ASN A 79 -5.34 11.57 -11.01
N SER A 80 -4.37 11.38 -11.91
CA SER A 80 -4.29 10.18 -12.75
C SER A 80 -4.17 8.90 -11.91
N VAL A 81 -3.37 8.93 -10.84
CA VAL A 81 -3.19 7.80 -9.91
C VAL A 81 -4.52 7.46 -9.22
N PHE A 82 -5.22 8.46 -8.67
CA PHE A 82 -6.48 8.22 -7.97
C PHE A 82 -7.61 7.79 -8.91
N GLN A 83 -7.63 8.27 -10.15
CA GLN A 83 -8.56 7.80 -11.18
C GLN A 83 -8.33 6.32 -11.49
N GLU A 84 -7.07 5.91 -11.69
CA GLU A 84 -6.73 4.50 -11.91
C GLU A 84 -7.13 3.64 -10.72
N VAL A 85 -6.79 4.07 -9.50
CA VAL A 85 -7.17 3.38 -8.25
C VAL A 85 -8.68 3.24 -8.15
N ALA A 86 -9.46 4.29 -8.42
CA ALA A 86 -10.92 4.24 -8.35
C ALA A 86 -11.54 3.24 -9.34
N VAL A 87 -11.02 3.21 -10.58
CA VAL A 87 -11.44 2.24 -11.60
C VAL A 87 -11.13 0.82 -11.13
N GLN A 88 -9.92 0.55 -10.67
CA GLN A 88 -9.54 -0.78 -10.21
C GLN A 88 -10.35 -1.19 -8.97
N LEU A 89 -10.62 -0.25 -8.05
CA LEU A 89 -11.38 -0.53 -6.83
C LEU A 89 -12.83 -0.91 -7.14
N SER A 90 -13.43 -0.29 -8.15
CA SER A 90 -14.79 -0.63 -8.59
C SER A 90 -14.92 -2.08 -9.10
N GLN A 91 -13.81 -2.71 -9.46
CA GLN A 91 -13.72 -4.07 -9.99
C GLN A 91 -13.12 -5.06 -8.98
N PHE A 92 -12.66 -4.55 -7.83
CA PHE A 92 -12.06 -5.39 -6.80
C PHE A 92 -13.13 -6.28 -6.17
N SER A 93 -12.86 -7.58 -6.14
CA SER A 93 -13.67 -8.58 -5.46
C SER A 93 -12.75 -9.39 -4.55
N SER A 94 -13.19 -9.58 -3.31
CA SER A 94 -12.51 -10.40 -2.30
C SER A 94 -12.62 -11.89 -2.61
#